data_AF-A0A7W0FP88-F1
#
_entry.id   AF-A0A7W0FP88-F1
#
_cell.length_a   1.000
_cell.length_b   1.000
_cell.length_c   1.000
_cell.angle_alpha   90.00
_cell.angle_beta   90.00
_cell.angle_gamma   90.00
#
_symmetry.space_group_name_H-M   'P 1'
#
loop_
_entity.id
_entity.type
_entity.pdbx_description
1 polymer ?
#
loop_
_entity_poly.entity_id
_entity_poly.type
_entity_poly.pdbx_seq_one_letter_code
_entity_poly.pdbx_strand_id
1 'polypeptide(L)'
;MTTATKSRANILGDIRAEFDRQMLTSAFLETADYKTLIDTTDRPIVVGRRGTGKSALAYRLEEHWRSASRTRTIALAPTEEQIIGLRAIMPEFYESKSR
;
A
#
# COMPACT_ATOMS: atom_id res chain seq x y z
N MET A 1 22.99 -29.01 9.71
CA MET A 1 23.13 -27.53 9.70
C MET A 1 22.27 -26.98 8.59
N THR A 2 21.05 -26.56 8.92
CA THR A 2 20.08 -25.97 7.98
C THR A 2 20.58 -24.59 7.57
N THR A 3 20.95 -24.45 6.30
CA THR A 3 21.35 -23.20 5.68
C THR A 3 20.17 -22.23 5.70
N ALA A 4 20.26 -21.19 6.54
CA ALA A 4 19.31 -20.09 6.53
C ALA A 4 19.33 -19.43 5.15
N THR A 5 18.26 -19.63 4.38
CA THR A 5 18.05 -18.97 3.10
C THR A 5 18.03 -17.47 3.36
N LYS A 6 19.05 -16.76 2.87
CA LYS A 6 19.18 -15.30 2.92
C LYS A 6 17.84 -14.68 2.51
N SER A 7 17.12 -14.10 3.46
CA SER A 7 15.80 -13.50 3.20
C SER A 7 15.98 -12.42 2.16
N ARG A 8 15.52 -12.66 0.93
CA ARG A 8 15.44 -11.58 -0.07
C ARG A 8 14.61 -10.48 0.59
N ALA A 9 15.19 -9.28 0.70
CA ALA A 9 14.49 -8.12 1.20
C ALA A 9 13.13 -8.02 0.49
N ASN A 10 12.06 -7.80 1.26
CA ASN A 10 10.69 -7.83 0.75
C ASN A 10 10.55 -6.88 -0.46
N ILE A 11 10.34 -7.42 -1.66
CA ILE A 11 10.26 -6.62 -2.90
C ILE A 11 9.04 -5.68 -2.83
N LEU A 12 8.01 -6.04 -2.05
CA LEU A 12 6.69 -5.42 -2.10
C LEU A 12 6.49 -4.25 -1.12
N GLY A 13 7.36 -4.03 -0.13
CA GLY A 13 7.05 -3.10 0.98
C GLY A 13 7.48 -3.67 2.31
N ASP A 14 7.23 -2.99 3.41
CA ASP A 14 7.14 -3.66 4.71
C ASP A 14 5.71 -3.49 5.18
N ILE A 15 4.96 -4.59 5.28
CA ILE A 15 3.53 -4.55 5.62
C ILE A 15 3.30 -3.91 6.98
N ARG A 16 4.23 -4.09 7.93
CA ARG A 16 4.10 -3.51 9.27
C ARG A 16 4.25 -2.00 9.24
N ALA A 17 5.17 -1.49 8.43
CA ALA A 17 5.34 -0.06 8.23
C ALA A 17 4.12 0.57 7.54
N GLU A 18 3.41 -0.20 6.71
CA GLU A 18 2.17 0.25 6.08
C GLU A 18 1.01 0.37 7.07
N PHE A 19 1.03 -0.31 8.22
CA PHE A 19 -0.02 -0.23 9.23
C PHE A 19 0.25 0.79 10.36
N ASP A 20 1.44 1.41 10.39
CA ASP A 20 1.79 2.43 11.39
C ASP A 20 1.15 3.78 11.06
N ARG A 21 -0.16 3.90 11.35
CA ARG A 21 -0.93 5.12 11.08
C ARG A 21 -0.37 6.34 11.79
N GLN A 22 0.14 6.20 13.02
CA GLN A 22 0.65 7.33 13.78
C GLN A 22 1.89 7.93 13.12
N MET A 23 2.82 7.08 12.68
CA MET A 23 3.98 7.51 11.92
C MET A 23 3.57 8.12 10.58
N LEU A 24 2.68 7.46 9.84
CA LEU A 24 2.27 7.91 8.50
C LEU A 24 1.52 9.24 8.51
N THR A 25 0.69 9.50 9.53
CA THR A 25 0.01 10.77 9.71
C THR A 25 0.99 11.87 10.11
N SER A 26 1.92 11.61 11.04
CA SER A 26 2.88 12.62 11.53
C SER A 26 3.98 12.98 10.53
N ALA A 27 4.43 12.03 9.71
CA ALA A 27 5.49 12.22 8.72
C ALA A 27 4.99 12.68 7.34
N PHE A 28 3.69 12.99 7.20
CA PHE A 28 3.12 13.37 5.92
C PHE A 28 3.42 14.83 5.57
N LEU A 29 3.96 15.04 4.36
CA LEU A 29 4.08 16.36 3.74
C LEU A 29 2.99 16.52 2.68
N GLU A 30 2.21 17.58 2.76
CA GLU A 30 1.23 17.90 1.72
C GLU A 30 1.94 18.24 0.40
N THR A 31 1.63 17.46 -0.65
CA THR A 31 2.19 17.64 -1.99
C THR A 31 1.14 18.18 -2.96
N ALA A 32 1.59 18.66 -4.13
CA ALA A 32 0.68 19.05 -5.22
C ALA A 32 -0.18 17.87 -5.70
N ASP A 33 0.38 16.66 -5.71
CA ASP A 33 -0.35 15.43 -6.07
C ASP A 33 -1.51 15.18 -5.10
N TYR A 34 -1.27 15.35 -3.79
CA TYR A 34 -2.32 15.22 -2.78
C TYR A 34 -3.46 16.22 -3.02
N LYS A 35 -3.14 17.49 -3.27
CA LYS A 35 -4.13 18.54 -3.56
C LYS A 35 -4.94 18.22 -4.82
N THR A 36 -4.26 17.74 -5.86
CA THR A 36 -4.92 17.33 -7.11
C THR A 36 -5.90 16.17 -6.87
N LEU A 37 -5.54 15.22 -5.99
CA LEU A 37 -6.37 14.04 -5.71
C LEU A 37 -7.60 14.35 -4.85
N ILE A 38 -7.56 15.36 -3.98
CA ILE A 38 -8.74 15.77 -3.20
C ILE A 38 -9.72 16.62 -4.01
N ASP A 39 -9.24 17.37 -5.01
CA ASP A 39 -10.06 18.26 -5.83
C ASP A 39 -10.69 17.54 -7.04
N THR A 40 -10.10 16.46 -7.53
CA THR A 40 -10.63 15.71 -8.68
C THR A 40 -11.82 14.82 -8.32
N THR A 41 -12.72 14.60 -9.28
CA THR A 41 -13.83 13.63 -9.20
C THR A 41 -13.58 12.37 -10.03
N ASP A 42 -12.38 12.26 -10.63
CA ASP A 42 -11.97 11.11 -11.42
C ASP A 42 -11.72 9.87 -10.55
N ARG A 43 -11.39 8.74 -11.21
CA ARG A 43 -10.99 7.48 -10.56
C ARG A 43 -9.47 7.29 -10.69
N PRO A 44 -8.65 8.01 -9.90
CA PRO A 44 -7.20 7.98 -10.06
C PRO A 44 -6.61 6.63 -9.64
N ILE A 45 -5.55 6.22 -10.34
CA ILE A 45 -4.72 5.08 -9.95
C ILE A 45 -3.34 5.64 -9.58
N VAL A 46 -2.93 5.45 -8.33
CA VAL A 46 -1.63 5.91 -7.83
C VAL A 46 -0.63 4.76 -7.91
N VAL A 47 0.47 4.98 -8.63
CA VAL A 47 1.57 4.01 -8.80
C VAL A 47 2.92 4.61 -8.41
N GLY A 48 3.89 3.78 -8.04
CA GLY A 48 5.23 4.25 -7.68
C GLY A 48 6.09 3.18 -7.03
N ARG A 49 7.41 3.41 -7.00
CA ARG A 49 8.39 2.50 -6.38
C ARG A 49 8.07 2.21 -4.91
N ARG A 50 8.64 1.12 -4.36
CA ARG A 50 8.59 0.88 -2.91
C ARG A 50 9.17 2.08 -2.15
N GLY A 51 8.52 2.48 -1.06
CA GLY A 51 8.98 3.57 -0.18
C GLY A 51 8.63 4.98 -0.64
N THR A 52 7.89 5.18 -1.74
CA THR A 52 7.52 6.52 -2.23
C THR A 52 6.32 7.15 -1.51
N GLY A 53 5.92 6.65 -0.33
CA GLY A 53 4.85 7.25 0.47
C GLY A 53 3.41 6.99 0.01
N LYS A 54 3.17 6.02 -0.88
CA LYS A 54 1.81 5.69 -1.38
C LYS A 54 0.81 5.39 -0.25
N SER A 55 1.21 4.62 0.76
CA SER A 55 0.35 4.28 1.90
C SER A 55 0.04 5.51 2.76
N ALA A 56 1.02 6.41 2.94
CA ALA A 56 0.81 7.68 3.64
C ALA A 56 -0.21 8.55 2.90
N LEU A 57 -0.09 8.65 1.58
CA LEU A 57 -1.04 9.35 0.72
C LEU A 57 -2.45 8.74 0.82
N ALA A 58 -2.56 7.41 0.76
CA ALA A 58 -3.84 6.71 0.88
C ALA A 58 -4.53 7.00 2.22
N TYR A 59 -3.79 7.00 3.34
CA TYR A 59 -4.38 7.33 4.64
C TYR A 59 -4.82 8.78 4.76
N ARG A 60 -4.06 9.72 4.21
CA ARG A 60 -4.46 11.13 4.22
C ARG A 60 -5.70 11.39 3.38
N LEU A 61 -5.83 10.73 2.24
CA LEU A 61 -7.05 10.76 1.42
C LEU A 61 -8.24 10.12 2.16
N GLU A 62 -8.01 9.00 2.84
CA GLU A 62 -9.03 8.34 3.68
C GLU A 62 -9.54 9.28 4.78
N GLU A 63 -8.63 9.96 5.51
CA GLU A 63 -8.96 10.95 6.53
C GLU A 63 -9.76 12.13 5.97
N HIS A 64 -9.27 12.72 4.87
CA HIS A 64 -9.92 13.85 4.21
C HIS A 64 -11.36 13.50 3.81
N TRP A 65 -11.56 12.40 3.07
CA TRP A 65 -12.90 12.02 2.61
C TRP A 65 -13.82 11.53 3.74
N ARG A 66 -13.29 10.93 4.81
CA ARG A 66 -14.09 10.59 6.00
C ARG A 66 -14.62 11.82 6.73
N SER A 67 -13.91 12.94 6.66
CA SER A 67 -14.37 14.19 7.28
C SER A 67 -15.56 14.82 6.57
N ALA A 68 -15.83 14.43 5.31
CA ALA A 68 -16.95 14.94 4.53
C ALA A 68 -18.26 14.19 4.87
N SER A 69 -19.29 14.95 5.27
CA SER A 69 -20.56 14.41 5.79
C SER A 69 -21.39 13.56 4.81
N ARG A 70 -21.09 13.62 3.51
CA ARG A 70 -21.82 12.90 2.44
C ARG A 70 -20.97 11.87 1.71
N THR A 71 -19.78 11.56 2.22
CA THR A 71 -18.84 10.65 1.56
C THR A 71 -18.66 9.39 2.39
N ARG A 72 -18.77 8.23 1.74
CA ARG A 72 -18.50 6.93 2.37
C ARG A 72 -17.17 6.37 1.86
N THR A 73 -16.18 6.32 2.73
CA THR A 73 -14.85 5.79 2.38
C THR A 73 -14.76 4.30 2.68
N ILE A 74 -14.30 3.51 1.69
CA ILE A 74 -13.95 2.09 1.84
C ILE A 74 -12.45 1.97 1.64
N ALA A 75 -11.74 1.48 2.66
CA ALA A 75 -10.30 1.23 2.60
C ALA A 75 -10.05 -0.28 2.69
N LEU A 76 -9.30 -0.81 1.72
CA LEU A 76 -8.88 -2.20 1.67
C LEU A 76 -7.36 -2.25 1.65
N ALA A 77 -6.78 -2.93 2.63
CA ALA A 77 -5.35 -3.18 2.70
C ALA A 77 -5.14 -4.68 3.00
N PRO A 78 -4.16 -5.34 2.36
CA PRO A 78 -3.89 -6.74 2.63
C PRO A 78 -3.33 -6.92 4.04
N THR A 79 -3.76 -7.98 4.73
CA THR A 79 -3.20 -8.40 6.02
C THR A 79 -1.93 -9.23 5.83
N GLU A 80 -1.12 -9.37 6.89
CA GLU A 80 0.13 -10.17 6.84
C GLU A 80 -0.17 -11.62 6.45
N GLU A 81 -1.24 -12.20 7.00
CA GLU A 81 -1.72 -13.55 6.72
C GLU A 81 -2.11 -13.73 5.25
N GLN A 82 -2.84 -12.76 4.68
CA GLN A 82 -3.23 -12.78 3.27
C GLN A 82 -2.01 -12.71 2.35
N ILE A 83 -1.00 -11.90 2.69
CA ILE A 83 0.25 -11.82 1.92
C ILE A 83 1.05 -13.12 2.02
N ILE A 84 1.13 -13.74 3.19
CA ILE A 84 1.81 -15.03 3.38
C ILE A 84 1.13 -16.11 2.53
N GLY A 85 -0.20 -16.21 2.60
CA GLY A 85 -0.97 -17.14 1.80
C GLY A 85 -0.78 -16.90 0.30
N LEU A 86 -0.86 -15.64 -0.15
CA LEU A 86 -0.65 -15.27 -1.55
C LEU A 86 0.75 -15.67 -2.04
N ARG A 87 1.80 -15.46 -1.23
CA ARG A 87 3.17 -15.84 -1.60
C ARG A 87 3.36 -17.34 -1.76
N ALA A 88 2.66 -18.14 -0.96
CA ALA A 88 2.73 -19.60 -1.05
C ALA A 88 2.17 -20.11 -2.39
N ILE A 89 1.09 -19.51 -2.88
CA ILE A 89 0.45 -19.88 -4.15
C ILE A 89 1.04 -19.18 -5.37
N MET A 90 1.77 -18.07 -5.18
CA MET A 90 2.31 -17.24 -6.25
C MET A 90 3.13 -18.02 -7.30
N PRO A 91 4.02 -18.97 -6.93
CA PRO A 91 4.79 -19.75 -7.91
C PRO A 91 3.93 -20.45 -8.96
N GLU A 92 2.76 -20.98 -8.58
CA GLU A 92 1.84 -21.68 -9.49
C GLU A 92 1.31 -20.79 -10.62
N PHE A 93 1.24 -19.48 -10.38
CA PHE A 93 0.76 -18.52 -11.38
C PHE A 93 1.89 -17.96 -12.26
N TYR A 94 3.10 -17.81 -11.71
CA TYR A 94 4.23 -17.19 -12.41
C TYR A 94 5.09 -18.18 -13.21
N GLU A 95 5.06 -19.49 -12.92
CA GLU A 95 5.76 -20.50 -13.73
C GLU A 95 5.11 -20.76 -15.10
N SER A 96 3.88 -20.28 -15.33
CA SER A 96 3.18 -20.48 -16.61
C SER A 96 3.64 -19.58 -17.77
N LYS A 97 4.55 -18.63 -17.53
CA LYS A 97 5.10 -17.75 -18.59
C LYS A 97 6.61 -17.89 -18.72
N SER A 98 7.04 -19.07 -19.14
CA SER A 98 8.31 -19.26 -19.84
C SER A 98 8.04 -19.97 -21.17
N ARG A 99 7.43 -19.25 -22.12
CA ARG A 99 7.41 -19.56 -23.56
C ARG A 99 7.61 -18.26 -24.33
#